data_AF-A0A954MWR4-F1
#
_entry.id   AF-A0A954MWR4-F1
#
_cell.length_a   1.000
_cell.length_b   1.000
_cell.length_c   1.000
_cell.angle_alpha   90.00
_cell.angle_beta   90.00
_cell.angle_gamma   90.00
#
_symmetry.space_group_name_H-M   'P 1'
#
loop_
_entity.id
_entity.type
_entity.pdbx_description
1 polymer ?
#
loop_
_entity_poly.entity_id
_entity_poly.type
_entity_poly.pdbx_seq_one_letter_code
_entity_poly.pdbx_strand_id
1 'polypeptide(L)'
;MHVEELQRVLREIWGYESFLPGQAGAMQAVLDGRDSLVVLPTGGGKSICYQAPALCRPGLAVVVSPLIALMKDQVDGLIDSGVPAGFANSTSTPEQRQQIAEEIRNGSLKLLYLSPERLMMERTLEFLKG
;
A
#
# COMPACT_ATOMS: atom_id res chain seq x y z
N MET A 1 2.51 9.44 -19.61
CA MET A 1 3.11 10.27 -18.55
C MET A 1 3.42 9.48 -17.27
N HIS A 2 2.68 8.42 -16.93
CA HIS A 2 2.87 7.72 -15.64
C HIS A 2 4.06 6.75 -15.52
N VAL A 3 4.61 6.24 -16.64
CA VAL A 3 5.67 5.21 -16.59
C VAL A 3 7.01 5.75 -16.10
N GLU A 4 7.42 6.95 -16.52
CA GLU A 4 8.70 7.55 -16.12
C GLU A 4 8.73 7.89 -14.62
N GLU A 5 7.61 8.41 -14.10
CA GLU A 5 7.42 8.67 -12.68
C GLU A 5 7.47 7.38 -11.86
N LEU A 6 6.79 6.32 -12.33
CA LEU A 6 6.80 5.02 -11.68
C LEU A 6 8.20 4.39 -11.65
N GLN A 7 8.95 4.47 -12.75
CA GLN A 7 10.34 4.03 -12.79
C GLN A 7 11.24 4.82 -11.83
N ARG A 8 11.01 6.14 -11.72
CA ARG A 8 11.72 6.98 -10.77
C ARG A 8 11.45 6.55 -9.33
N VAL A 9 10.18 6.35 -8.97
CA VAL A 9 9.78 5.85 -7.64
C VAL A 9 10.39 4.48 -7.33
N LEU A 10 10.40 3.55 -8.29
CA LEU A 10 11.01 2.23 -8.12
C LEU A 10 12.52 2.31 -7.82
N ARG A 11 13.24 3.19 -8.53
CA ARG A 11 14.66 3.42 -8.29
C ARG A 11 14.92 4.12 -6.96
N GLU A 12 14.18 5.19 -6.66
CA GLU A 12 14.41 6.02 -5.46
C GLU A 12 14.11 5.27 -4.16
N ILE A 13 13.05 4.45 -4.14
CA ILE A 13 12.59 3.78 -2.92
C ILE A 13 13.16 2.37 -2.78
N TRP A 14 13.25 1.60 -3.87
CA TRP A 14 13.65 0.19 -3.83
C TRP A 14 14.95 -0.12 -4.59
N GLY A 15 15.53 0.84 -5.30
CA GLY A 15 16.73 0.61 -6.13
C GLY A 15 16.49 -0.26 -7.36
N TYR A 16 15.24 -0.45 -7.79
CA TYR A 16 14.93 -1.30 -8.94
C TYR A 16 15.02 -0.53 -10.26
N GLU A 17 15.92 -0.95 -11.14
CA GLU A 17 16.15 -0.26 -12.44
C GLU A 17 15.11 -0.60 -13.51
N SER A 18 14.49 -1.78 -13.41
CA SER A 18 13.55 -2.29 -14.40
C SER A 18 12.39 -3.06 -13.76
N PHE A 19 11.26 -3.09 -14.46
CA PHE A 19 10.11 -3.92 -14.08
C PHE A 19 10.39 -5.40 -14.36
N LEU A 20 9.92 -6.28 -13.48
CA LEU A 20 9.80 -7.70 -13.82
C LEU A 20 8.60 -7.92 -14.75
N PRO A 21 8.56 -9.04 -15.50
CA PRO A 21 7.44 -9.37 -16.38
C PRO A 21 6.08 -9.28 -15.67
N GLY A 22 5.12 -8.60 -16.30
CA GLY A 22 3.75 -8.41 -15.79
C GLY A 22 3.57 -7.24 -14.81
N GLN A 23 4.63 -6.72 -14.19
CA GLN A 23 4.51 -5.63 -13.20
C GLN A 23 4.06 -4.31 -13.84
N ALA A 24 4.68 -3.92 -14.96
CA ALA A 24 4.39 -2.64 -15.61
C ALA A 24 2.91 -2.52 -16.00
N GLY A 25 2.32 -3.58 -16.56
CA GLY A 25 0.90 -3.60 -16.93
C GLY A 25 -0.03 -3.50 -15.72
N ALA A 26 0.30 -4.19 -14.63
CA ALA A 26 -0.45 -4.13 -13.37
C ALA A 26 -0.43 -2.71 -12.77
N MET A 27 0.77 -2.13 -12.64
CA MET A 27 0.93 -0.79 -12.07
C MET A 27 0.28 0.29 -12.95
N GLN A 28 0.39 0.15 -14.29
CA GLN A 28 -0.26 1.07 -15.21
C GLN A 28 -1.79 1.04 -15.08
N ALA A 29 -2.39 -0.14 -14.89
CA ALA A 29 -3.83 -0.23 -14.64
C ALA A 29 -4.24 0.57 -13.39
N VAL A 30 -3.47 0.47 -12.30
CA VAL A 30 -3.72 1.26 -11.08
C VAL A 30 -3.58 2.77 -11.34
N LEU A 31 -2.59 3.18 -12.12
CA LEU A 31 -2.36 4.60 -12.45
C LEU A 31 -3.47 5.16 -13.36
N ASP A 32 -4.01 4.33 -14.24
CA ASP A 32 -5.16 4.67 -15.09
C ASP A 32 -6.51 4.64 -14.34
N GLY A 33 -6.52 4.27 -13.06
CA GLY A 33 -7.75 4.10 -12.28
C GLY A 33 -8.60 2.90 -12.72
N ARG A 34 -7.97 1.88 -13.32
CA ARG A 34 -8.61 0.64 -13.76
C ARG A 34 -8.36 -0.51 -12.79
N ASP A 35 -9.37 -1.36 -12.64
CA ASP A 35 -9.23 -2.61 -11.89
C ASP A 35 -8.28 -3.56 -12.61
N SER A 36 -7.59 -4.41 -11.83
CA SER A 36 -6.70 -5.43 -12.37
C SER A 36 -6.69 -6.70 -11.51
N LEU A 37 -6.54 -7.85 -12.17
CA LEU A 37 -6.25 -9.13 -11.54
C LEU A 37 -4.80 -9.50 -11.86
N VAL A 38 -3.97 -9.61 -10.83
CA VAL A 38 -2.54 -9.84 -10.98
C VAL A 38 -2.18 -11.20 -10.40
N VAL A 39 -1.78 -12.12 -11.28
CA VAL A 39 -1.30 -13.46 -10.88
C VAL A 39 0.19 -13.54 -11.21
N LEU A 40 1.01 -13.46 -10.19
CA LEU A 40 2.47 -13.60 -10.30
C LEU A 40 2.96 -14.68 -9.34
N PRO A 41 4.06 -15.38 -9.66
CA PRO A 41 4.67 -16.34 -8.75
C PRO A 41 5.13 -15.67 -7.45
N THR A 42 5.40 -16.48 -6.41
CA THR A 42 6.13 -16.00 -5.23
C THR A 42 7.47 -15.42 -5.66
N GLY A 43 7.88 -14.30 -5.05
CA GLY A 43 9.07 -13.57 -5.48
C GLY A 43 8.90 -12.70 -6.74
N GLY A 44 7.79 -12.81 -7.48
CA GLY A 44 7.53 -11.98 -8.67
C GLY A 44 7.23 -10.50 -8.40
N GLY A 45 7.35 -10.04 -7.16
CA GLY A 45 7.07 -8.65 -6.78
C GLY A 45 5.59 -8.28 -6.85
N LYS A 46 4.69 -9.12 -6.34
CA LYS A 46 3.26 -8.77 -6.26
C LYS A 46 3.00 -7.51 -5.45
N SER A 47 3.69 -7.34 -4.31
CA SER A 47 3.50 -6.18 -3.45
C SER A 47 3.84 -4.86 -4.15
N ILE A 48 4.93 -4.86 -4.93
CA ILE A 48 5.36 -3.66 -5.62
C ILE A 48 4.30 -3.16 -6.62
N CYS A 49 3.49 -4.07 -7.18
CA CYS A 49 2.45 -3.75 -8.17
C CYS A 49 1.35 -2.83 -7.63
N TYR A 50 1.14 -2.77 -6.31
CA TYR A 50 0.23 -1.80 -5.68
C TYR A 50 0.97 -0.76 -4.84
N GLN A 51 2.17 -1.06 -4.31
CA GLN A 51 2.94 -0.11 -3.50
C GLN A 51 3.50 1.05 -4.31
N ALA A 52 4.19 0.77 -5.42
CA ALA A 52 4.79 1.81 -6.25
C ALA A 52 3.73 2.78 -6.84
N PRO A 53 2.61 2.32 -7.43
CA PRO A 53 1.60 3.25 -7.94
C PRO A 53 0.84 4.00 -6.82
N ALA A 54 0.78 3.46 -5.59
CA ALA A 54 0.24 4.21 -4.45
C ALA A 54 1.02 5.48 -4.14
N LEU A 55 2.34 5.48 -4.38
CA LEU A 55 3.19 6.67 -4.18
C LEU A 55 3.08 7.68 -5.32
N CYS A 56 2.60 7.26 -6.48
CA CYS A 56 2.41 8.11 -7.66
C CYS A 56 1.00 8.73 -7.71
N ARG A 57 0.10 8.37 -6.79
CA ARG A 57 -1.28 8.86 -6.73
C ARG A 57 -1.53 9.66 -5.46
N PRO A 58 -2.39 10.70 -5.52
CA PRO A 58 -2.87 11.33 -4.30
C PRO A 58 -3.77 10.37 -3.51
N GLY A 59 -3.83 10.58 -2.19
CA GLY A 59 -4.68 9.82 -1.28
C GLY A 59 -3.97 8.68 -0.57
N LEU A 60 -4.77 7.77 -0.01
CA LEU A 60 -4.35 6.61 0.77
C LEU A 60 -4.59 5.33 -0.02
N ALA A 61 -3.58 4.46 -0.10
CA ALA A 61 -3.79 3.10 -0.55
C ALA A 61 -4.15 2.18 0.63
N VAL A 62 -5.27 1.48 0.52
CA VAL A 62 -5.69 0.48 1.51
C VAL A 62 -5.37 -0.91 0.97
N VAL A 63 -4.56 -1.66 1.72
CA VAL A 63 -4.13 -3.02 1.37
C VAL A 63 -4.77 -3.99 2.35
N VAL A 64 -5.62 -4.89 1.85
CA VAL A 64 -6.30 -5.89 2.67
C VAL A 64 -5.50 -7.18 2.67
N SER A 65 -5.10 -7.68 3.83
CA SER A 65 -4.34 -8.92 3.97
C SER A 65 -4.83 -9.74 5.17
N PRO A 66 -5.06 -11.07 5.01
CA PRO A 66 -5.44 -11.93 6.13
C PRO A 66 -4.27 -12.28 7.06
N LEU A 67 -3.02 -12.02 6.65
CA LEU A 67 -1.83 -12.46 7.38
C LEU A 67 -1.22 -11.32 8.19
N ILE A 68 -1.49 -11.28 9.50
CA ILE A 68 -1.00 -10.24 10.42
C ILE A 68 0.54 -10.13 10.40
N ALA A 69 1.25 -11.26 10.44
CA ALA A 69 2.71 -11.27 10.39
C ALA A 69 3.23 -10.60 9.10
N LEU A 70 2.64 -10.95 7.95
CA LEU A 70 2.98 -10.34 6.66
C LEU A 70 2.67 -8.83 6.66
N MET A 71 1.55 -8.40 7.25
CA MET A 71 1.23 -6.97 7.34
C MET A 71 2.34 -6.19 8.06
N LYS A 72 2.82 -6.73 9.18
CA LYS A 72 3.93 -6.12 9.93
C LYS A 72 5.19 -6.05 9.09
N ASP A 73 5.61 -7.18 8.50
CA ASP A 73 6.84 -7.24 7.69
C ASP A 73 6.78 -6.27 6.48
N GLN A 74 5.61 -6.12 5.85
CA GLN A 74 5.43 -5.17 4.75
C GLN A 74 5.48 -3.72 5.21
N VAL A 75 4.85 -3.40 6.36
CA VAL A 75 4.88 -2.04 6.91
C VAL A 75 6.27 -1.67 7.38
N ASP A 76 6.96 -2.55 8.10
CA ASP A 76 8.33 -2.32 8.57
C ASP A 76 9.25 -2.07 7.36
N GLY A 77 9.18 -2.90 6.31
CA GLY A 77 9.99 -2.70 5.10
C GLY A 77 9.66 -1.41 4.33
N LEU A 78 8.39 -0.96 4.33
CA LEU A 78 8.01 0.33 3.74
C LEU A 78 8.58 1.50 4.55
N ILE A 79 8.48 1.45 5.88
CA ILE A 79 9.02 2.48 6.78
C ILE A 79 10.54 2.57 6.63
N ASP A 80 11.24 1.43 6.58
CA ASP A 80 12.69 1.37 6.36
C ASP A 80 13.10 1.97 5.00
N SER A 81 12.20 1.90 4.01
CA SER A 81 12.39 2.52 2.69
C SER A 81 11.95 4.00 2.65
N GLY A 82 11.60 4.59 3.79
CA GLY A 82 11.15 5.98 3.90
C GLY A 82 9.70 6.22 3.45
N VAL A 83 8.90 5.17 3.28
CA VAL A 83 7.50 5.26 2.88
C VAL A 83 6.58 5.28 4.10
N PRO A 84 5.75 6.33 4.28
CA PRO A 84 4.78 6.38 5.37
C PRO A 84 3.72 5.28 5.23
N ALA A 85 3.81 4.26 6.08
CA ALA A 85 2.92 3.11 6.07
C ALA A 85 2.53 2.71 7.50
N GLY A 86 1.35 2.10 7.63
CA GLY A 86 0.83 1.64 8.91
C GLY A 86 -0.05 0.41 8.74
N PHE A 87 -0.41 -0.23 9.86
CA PHE A 87 -1.36 -1.34 9.86
C PHE A 87 -2.42 -1.18 10.95
N ALA A 88 -3.65 -1.64 10.67
CA ALA A 88 -4.66 -1.84 11.70
C ALA A 88 -5.25 -3.26 11.61
N ASN A 89 -5.06 -4.02 12.68
CA ASN A 89 -5.53 -5.40 12.83
C ASN A 89 -5.96 -5.63 14.30
N SER A 90 -6.08 -6.89 14.73
CA SER A 90 -6.48 -7.25 16.10
C SER A 90 -5.39 -6.99 17.15
N THR A 91 -4.12 -6.85 16.76
CA THR A 91 -2.99 -6.61 17.68
C THR A 91 -2.69 -5.12 17.88
N SER A 92 -3.26 -4.23 17.06
CA SER A 92 -3.04 -2.79 17.16
C SER A 92 -3.64 -2.20 18.45
N THR A 93 -2.82 -1.51 19.24
CA THR A 93 -3.26 -0.84 20.46
C THR A 93 -4.18 0.36 20.16
N PRO A 94 -4.95 0.89 21.13
CA PRO A 94 -5.71 2.13 20.95
C PRO A 94 -4.84 3.30 20.48
N GLU A 95 -3.65 3.45 21.03
CA GLU A 95 -2.72 4.56 20.74
C GLU A 95 -2.19 4.48 19.31
N GLN A 96 -1.78 3.28 18.87
CA GLN A 96 -1.35 3.05 17.49
C GLN A 96 -2.47 3.37 16.49
N ARG A 97 -3.70 2.99 16.81
CA ARG A 97 -4.86 3.29 15.96
C ARG A 97 -5.17 4.78 15.90
N GLN A 98 -5.02 5.48 17.02
CA GLN A 98 -5.21 6.93 17.06
C GLN A 98 -4.15 7.64 16.21
N GLN A 99 -2.88 7.26 16.35
CA GLN A 99 -1.78 7.78 15.54
C GLN A 99 -2.05 7.58 14.04
N ILE A 100 -2.40 6.35 13.62
CA ILE A 100 -2.76 6.05 12.24
C ILE A 100 -3.93 6.91 11.76
N ALA A 101 -4.95 7.10 12.58
CA ALA A 101 -6.11 7.92 12.21
C ALA A 101 -5.74 9.42 12.07
N GLU A 102 -4.77 9.91 12.83
CA GLU A 102 -4.23 11.27 12.68
C GLU A 102 -3.42 11.41 11.38
N GLU A 103 -2.55 10.45 11.08
CA GLU A 103 -1.75 10.41 9.84
C GLU A 103 -2.59 10.23 8.57
N ILE A 104 -3.73 9.55 8.66
CA ILE A 104 -4.69 9.47 7.56
C ILE A 104 -5.39 10.81 7.37
N ARG A 105 -5.86 11.45 8.46
CA ARG A 105 -6.59 12.73 8.39
C ARG A 105 -5.74 13.88 7.88
N ASN A 106 -4.44 13.91 8.22
CA ASN A 106 -3.53 14.95 7.74
C ASN A 106 -2.91 14.61 6.36
N GLY A 107 -3.21 13.44 5.80
CA GLY A 107 -2.71 13.00 4.50
C GLY A 107 -1.25 12.56 4.47
N SER A 108 -0.61 12.33 5.63
CA SER A 108 0.79 11.89 5.72
C SER A 108 0.96 10.40 5.50
N LEU A 109 -0.06 9.57 5.79
CA LEU A 109 -0.02 8.13 5.54
C LEU A 109 -0.26 7.80 4.07
N LYS A 110 0.62 6.98 3.46
CA LYS A 110 0.49 6.56 2.05
C LYS A 110 -0.11 5.18 1.89
N LEU A 111 0.22 4.25 2.79
CA LEU A 111 -0.29 2.89 2.77
C LEU A 111 -0.83 2.45 4.13
N LEU A 112 -2.03 1.88 4.12
CA LEU A 112 -2.63 1.25 5.29
C LEU A 112 -2.91 -0.23 5.01
N TYR A 113 -2.23 -1.11 5.74
CA TYR A 113 -2.54 -2.53 5.76
C TYR A 113 -3.68 -2.80 6.75
N LEU A 114 -4.77 -3.39 6.28
CA LEU A 114 -5.94 -3.76 7.09
C LEU A 114 -6.21 -5.25 7.07
N SER A 115 -6.63 -5.80 8.21
CA SER A 115 -7.22 -7.13 8.24
C SER A 115 -8.65 -7.09 7.68
N PRO A 116 -9.15 -8.17 7.05
CA PRO A 116 -10.52 -8.20 6.53
C PRO A 116 -11.56 -7.87 7.61
N GLU A 117 -11.40 -8.40 8.82
CA GLU A 117 -12.33 -8.19 9.93
C GLU A 117 -12.38 -6.73 10.38
N ARG A 118 -11.24 -6.02 10.30
CA ARG A 118 -11.18 -4.59 10.61
C ARG A 118 -11.86 -3.74 9.55
N LEU A 119 -11.68 -4.09 8.28
CA LEU A 119 -12.31 -3.40 7.17
C LEU A 119 -13.84 -3.52 7.24
N MET A 120 -14.36 -4.68 7.67
CA MET A 120 -15.81 -4.91 7.76
C MET A 120 -16.50 -4.18 8.92
N MET A 121 -15.75 -3.53 9.81
CA MET A 121 -16.37 -2.70 10.85
C MET A 121 -16.94 -1.43 10.21
N GLU A 122 -18.21 -1.14 10.44
CA GLU A 122 -18.91 0.02 9.88
C GLU A 122 -18.16 1.34 10.12
N ARG A 123 -17.72 1.57 11.37
CA ARG A 123 -16.88 2.73 11.73
C ARG A 123 -15.61 2.87 10.89
N THR A 124 -14.99 1.76 10.47
CA THR A 124 -13.77 1.78 9.66
C THR A 124 -14.11 2.19 8.24
N LEU A 125 -15.19 1.63 7.67
CA LEU A 125 -15.66 2.01 6.34
C LEU A 125 -16.07 3.48 6.28
N GLU A 126 -16.81 3.96 7.28
CA GLU A 126 -17.19 5.38 7.37
C GLU A 126 -15.96 6.28 7.44
N PHE A 127 -14.99 5.94 8.30
CA PHE A 127 -13.75 6.71 8.42
C PHE A 127 -12.94 6.76 7.11
N LEU A 128 -12.86 5.65 6.38
CA LEU A 128 -12.10 5.58 5.12
C LEU A 128 -12.82 6.20 3.92
N LYS A 129 -14.15 6.34 3.99
CA LYS A 129 -14.93 6.97 2.91
C LYS A 129 -14.65 8.47 2.80
N GLY A 130 -14.34 9.13 3.92
CA GLY A 130 -14.14 10.59 3.98
C GLY A 130 -15.46 11.31 3.76
#